data_AF-A0A0A2L512-F1
#
_entry.id   AF-A0A0A2L512-F1
#
_cell.length_a   1.000
_cell.length_b   1.000
_cell.length_c   1.000
_cell.angle_alpha   90.00
_cell.angle_beta   90.00
_cell.angle_gamma   90.00
#
_symmetry.space_group_name_H-M   'P 1'
#
loop_
_entity.id
_entity.type
_entity.pdbx_description
1 polymer ?
#
loop_
_entity_poly.entity_id
_entity_poly.type
_entity_poly.pdbx_seq_one_letter_code
_entity_poly.pdbx_strand_id
1 'polypeptide(L)'
;MSPPGISTPPSVTQSPAKSPANNFIMPVSMDLVIVLGRIPENFQFTVPPGWTSTPPSPVYHEEWEGIDSEGQIIARCYGLEPGQPVMEDDQAWVTIFRSGDKFYLWERMDDEVYEIVSRDIAEIAFVISQSELRELARVPLARIEC
;
A
#
# COMPACT_ATOMS: atom_id res chain seq x y z
N MET A 1 20.18 -47.74 48.03
CA MET A 1 19.41 -47.33 46.85
C MET A 1 18.72 -46.03 47.21
N SER A 2 19.23 -44.91 46.70
CA SER A 2 18.74 -43.55 46.98
C SER A 2 17.68 -43.14 45.94
N PRO A 3 16.68 -42.32 46.29
CA PRO A 3 15.63 -41.92 45.34
C PRO A 3 16.14 -40.90 44.31
N PRO A 4 15.59 -40.88 43.08
CA PRO A 4 15.94 -39.87 42.09
C PRO A 4 15.39 -38.50 42.48
N GLY A 5 16.28 -37.51 42.54
CA GLY A 5 15.97 -36.13 42.86
C GLY A 5 15.15 -35.44 41.77
N ILE A 6 14.15 -34.69 42.20
CA ILE A 6 13.34 -33.78 41.38
C ILE A 6 14.24 -32.60 40.97
N SER A 7 14.45 -32.43 39.67
CA SER A 7 15.15 -31.27 39.09
C SER A 7 14.11 -30.36 38.44
N THR A 8 13.84 -29.23 39.08
CA THR A 8 13.09 -28.11 38.49
C THR A 8 14.03 -27.24 37.65
N PRO A 9 13.62 -26.80 36.45
CA PRO A 9 14.40 -25.84 35.67
C PRO A 9 14.24 -24.41 36.24
N PRO A 10 15.25 -23.53 36.10
CA PRO A 10 15.15 -22.14 36.53
C PRO A 10 14.25 -21.32 35.59
N SER A 11 13.33 -20.55 36.18
CA SER A 11 12.57 -19.50 35.50
C SER A 11 13.52 -18.46 34.89
N VAL A 12 13.48 -18.33 33.57
CA VAL A 12 14.09 -17.20 32.87
C VAL A 12 13.10 -16.03 32.91
N THR A 13 13.37 -15.07 33.78
CA THR A 13 12.72 -13.76 33.76
C THR A 13 13.27 -12.96 32.58
N GLN A 14 12.60 -13.00 31.42
CA GLN A 14 12.84 -12.02 30.37
C GLN A 14 12.23 -10.69 30.80
N SER A 15 13.10 -9.71 31.05
CA SER A 15 12.72 -8.31 31.23
C SER A 15 12.11 -7.76 29.93
N PRO A 16 11.14 -6.83 30.03
CA PRO A 16 10.44 -6.32 28.86
C PRO A 16 11.38 -5.57 27.92
N ALA A 17 11.27 -5.88 26.62
CA ALA A 17 12.00 -5.19 25.58
C ALA A 17 11.58 -3.70 25.55
N LYS A 18 12.60 -2.86 25.57
CA LYS A 18 12.61 -1.40 25.48
C LYS A 18 11.80 -0.92 24.26
N SER A 19 10.72 -0.17 24.49
CA SER A 19 9.96 0.51 23.44
C SER A 19 10.87 1.41 22.59
N PRO A 20 10.77 1.40 21.25
CA PRO A 20 11.44 2.40 20.43
C PRO A 20 10.80 3.77 20.66
N ALA A 21 11.67 4.78 20.71
CA ALA A 21 11.32 6.17 20.99
C ALA A 21 10.29 6.71 19.98
N ASN A 22 9.24 7.32 20.51
CA ASN A 22 8.33 8.19 19.79
C ASN A 22 9.13 9.34 19.15
N ASN A 23 9.30 9.31 17.83
CA ASN A 23 9.50 10.53 17.06
C ASN A 23 8.12 11.17 16.88
N PHE A 24 7.68 11.91 17.90
CA PHE A 24 6.58 12.86 17.74
C PHE A 24 7.03 13.96 16.78
N ILE A 25 6.78 13.76 15.50
CA ILE A 25 6.74 14.86 14.53
C ILE A 25 5.40 15.57 14.78
N MET A 26 5.49 16.80 15.29
CA MET A 26 4.33 17.66 15.53
C MET A 26 3.52 17.85 14.23
N PRO A 27 2.19 17.97 14.31
CA PRO A 27 1.36 18.16 13.14
C PRO A 27 1.59 19.57 12.60
N VAL A 28 2.19 19.67 11.42
CA VAL A 28 1.99 20.86 10.59
C VAL A 28 0.50 20.94 10.34
N SER A 29 -0.14 22.08 10.62
CA SER A 29 -1.53 22.32 10.23
C SER A 29 -1.62 22.24 8.70
N MET A 30 -2.09 21.09 8.20
CA MET A 30 -2.06 20.73 6.79
C MET A 30 -3.20 21.34 5.97
N ASP A 31 -4.13 22.05 6.61
CA ASP A 31 -5.06 22.95 5.91
C ASP A 31 -4.29 23.92 5.00
N LEU A 32 -3.07 24.32 5.40
CA LEU A 32 -2.21 25.17 4.58
C LEU A 32 -1.52 24.42 3.42
N VAL A 33 -1.28 23.11 3.56
CA VAL A 33 -0.63 22.27 2.52
C VAL A 33 -1.57 22.08 1.32
N ILE A 34 -2.87 21.87 1.60
CA ILE A 34 -3.91 21.81 0.57
C ILE A 34 -4.12 23.21 -0.05
N VAL A 35 -4.11 24.28 0.75
CA VAL A 35 -4.31 25.67 0.26
C VAL A 35 -3.15 26.20 -0.60
N LEU A 36 -1.91 25.69 -0.42
CA LEU A 36 -0.73 26.15 -1.16
C LEU A 36 -0.28 25.23 -2.30
N GLY A 37 -0.92 24.07 -2.50
CA GLY A 37 -0.66 23.17 -3.63
C GLY A 37 0.78 22.64 -3.71
N ARG A 38 1.50 22.63 -2.58
CA ARG A 38 2.87 22.12 -2.49
C ARG A 38 3.03 21.31 -1.22
N ILE A 39 3.02 19.99 -1.39
CA ILE A 39 3.59 19.08 -0.41
C ILE A 39 5.09 19.42 -0.28
N PRO A 40 5.67 19.43 0.93
CA PRO A 40 7.10 19.64 1.09
C PRO A 40 7.87 18.62 0.24
N GLU A 41 8.91 19.05 -0.50
CA GLU A 41 9.75 18.22 -1.39
C GLU A 41 10.41 17.00 -0.70
N ASN A 42 10.16 16.80 0.59
CA ASN A 42 10.72 15.74 1.42
C ASN A 42 9.64 14.87 2.08
N PHE A 43 8.41 14.88 1.59
CA PHE A 43 7.37 14.00 2.09
C PHE A 43 7.66 12.57 1.60
N GLN A 44 8.21 11.77 2.50
CA GLN A 44 8.56 10.38 2.21
C GLN A 44 7.29 9.55 2.07
N PHE A 45 7.22 8.73 1.01
CA PHE A 45 6.14 7.76 0.84
C PHE A 45 6.03 6.87 2.08
N THR A 46 4.82 6.85 2.66
CA THR A 46 4.43 5.97 3.76
C THR A 46 3.12 5.31 3.33
N VAL A 47 3.03 4.00 3.49
CA VAL A 47 1.80 3.27 3.17
C VAL A 47 0.68 3.75 4.11
N PRO A 48 -0.51 4.11 3.58
CA PRO A 48 -1.59 4.62 4.42
C PRO A 48 -2.17 3.51 5.32
N PRO A 49 -2.81 3.87 6.46
CA PRO A 49 -3.53 2.90 7.27
C PRO A 49 -4.57 2.12 6.45
N GLY A 50 -4.68 0.80 6.67
CA GLY A 50 -5.58 -0.07 5.90
C GLY A 50 -5.04 -0.51 4.55
N TRP A 51 -3.77 -0.23 4.25
CA TRP A 51 -3.08 -0.62 3.03
C TRP A 51 -1.73 -1.28 3.34
N THR A 52 -1.21 -2.03 2.36
CA THR A 52 0.09 -2.70 2.42
C THR A 52 0.83 -2.60 1.09
N SER A 53 2.17 -2.50 1.14
CA SER A 53 3.06 -2.68 -0.03
C SER A 53 3.83 -4.00 0.02
N THR A 54 3.65 -4.76 1.09
CA THR A 54 4.29 -6.06 1.32
C THR A 54 3.26 -7.02 1.89
N PRO A 55 2.22 -7.35 1.11
CA PRO A 55 1.22 -8.30 1.57
C PRO A 55 1.89 -9.66 1.85
N PRO A 56 1.50 -10.35 2.93
CA PRO A 56 2.13 -11.60 3.35
C PRO A 56 1.81 -12.77 2.43
N SER A 57 0.81 -12.63 1.55
CA SER A 57 0.38 -13.66 0.62
C SER A 57 1.23 -13.61 -0.67
N PRO A 58 1.72 -14.76 -1.17
CA PRO A 58 2.39 -14.81 -2.47
C PRO A 58 1.46 -14.43 -3.63
N VAL A 59 0.13 -14.56 -3.43
CA VAL A 59 -0.91 -14.24 -4.42
C VAL A 59 -0.76 -12.83 -4.97
N TYR A 60 -0.38 -11.86 -4.13
CA TYR A 60 -0.13 -10.50 -4.59
C TYR A 60 0.99 -10.41 -5.62
N HIS A 61 2.09 -11.13 -5.42
CA HIS A 61 3.16 -11.11 -6.41
C HIS A 61 2.77 -11.91 -7.65
N GLU A 62 2.14 -13.07 -7.48
CA GLU A 62 1.68 -13.93 -8.57
C GLU A 62 0.65 -13.23 -9.48
N GLU A 63 -0.20 -12.37 -8.93
CA GLU A 63 -1.20 -11.59 -9.69
C GLU A 63 -0.55 -10.62 -10.70
N TRP A 64 0.71 -10.22 -10.48
CA TRP A 64 1.42 -9.27 -11.33
C TRP A 64 2.65 -9.87 -12.02
N GLU A 65 3.05 -11.08 -11.64
CA GLU A 65 4.22 -11.77 -12.17
C GLU A 65 3.88 -12.58 -13.43
N GLY A 66 4.54 -12.22 -14.54
CA GLY A 66 4.39 -12.89 -15.82
C GLY A 66 3.38 -12.23 -16.73
N ILE A 67 3.59 -12.38 -18.05
CA ILE A 67 2.82 -11.65 -19.07
C ILE A 67 1.33 -11.99 -19.07
N ASP A 68 0.95 -13.16 -18.57
CA ASP A 68 -0.42 -13.67 -18.55
C ASP A 68 -1.05 -13.64 -17.15
N SER A 69 -0.44 -12.92 -16.19
CA SER A 69 -1.03 -12.71 -14.88
C SER A 69 -2.23 -11.75 -14.97
N GLU A 70 -3.15 -11.81 -14.00
CA GLU A 70 -4.37 -10.98 -14.00
C GLU A 70 -4.05 -9.48 -14.06
N GLY A 71 -3.10 -9.02 -13.25
CA GLY A 71 -2.60 -7.64 -13.24
C GLY A 71 -2.01 -7.18 -14.59
N GLN A 72 -1.34 -8.08 -15.33
CA GLN A 72 -0.84 -7.75 -16.68
C GLN A 72 -1.93 -7.81 -17.75
N ILE A 73 -2.89 -8.73 -17.62
CA ILE A 73 -4.06 -8.80 -18.50
C ILE A 73 -4.89 -7.52 -18.35
N ILE A 74 -5.21 -7.09 -17.12
CA ILE A 74 -6.01 -5.89 -16.89
C ILE A 74 -5.27 -4.64 -17.39
N ALA A 75 -3.96 -4.52 -17.19
CA ALA A 75 -3.20 -3.40 -17.76
C ALA A 75 -3.31 -3.34 -19.29
N ARG A 76 -3.11 -4.48 -19.99
CA ARG A 76 -3.22 -4.56 -21.47
C ARG A 76 -4.63 -4.26 -21.97
N CYS A 77 -5.64 -4.75 -21.27
CA CYS A 77 -7.06 -4.53 -21.55
C CYS A 77 -7.44 -3.04 -21.61
N TYR A 78 -6.73 -2.20 -20.87
CA TYR A 78 -6.90 -0.74 -20.86
C TYR A 78 -5.84 -0.02 -21.72
N GLY A 79 -5.06 -0.75 -22.52
CA GLY A 79 -4.01 -0.21 -23.38
C GLY A 79 -2.80 0.33 -22.63
N LEU A 80 -2.59 -0.10 -21.39
CA LEU A 80 -1.50 0.35 -20.55
C LEU A 80 -0.23 -0.48 -20.82
N GLU A 81 0.92 0.09 -20.49
CA GLU A 81 2.19 -0.64 -20.38
C GLU A 81 2.10 -1.68 -19.22
N PRO A 82 3.03 -2.65 -19.14
CA PRO A 82 3.06 -3.60 -18.03
C PRO A 82 2.94 -2.93 -16.66
N GLY A 83 2.01 -3.42 -15.85
CA GLY A 83 1.70 -2.88 -14.54
C GLY A 83 2.71 -3.33 -13.48
N GLN A 84 3.01 -2.46 -12.54
CA GLN A 84 3.81 -2.76 -11.35
C GLN A 84 3.00 -2.41 -10.11
N PRO A 85 2.62 -3.38 -9.28
CA PRO A 85 1.82 -3.09 -8.09
C PRO A 85 2.66 -2.29 -7.09
N VAL A 86 2.03 -1.33 -6.43
CA VAL A 86 2.70 -0.40 -5.51
C VAL A 86 2.17 -0.59 -4.09
N MET A 87 0.85 -0.68 -3.95
CA MET A 87 0.17 -0.98 -2.69
C MET A 87 -1.26 -1.47 -2.97
N GLU A 88 -1.79 -2.26 -2.04
CA GLU A 88 -3.19 -2.72 -2.05
C GLU A 88 -3.83 -2.47 -0.68
N ASP A 89 -5.16 -2.42 -0.64
CA ASP A 89 -5.87 -2.39 0.63
C ASP A 89 -5.77 -3.74 1.36
N ASP A 90 -5.96 -3.74 2.68
CA ASP A 90 -5.85 -4.95 3.51
C ASP A 90 -6.87 -6.04 3.12
N GLN A 91 -7.92 -5.68 2.39
CA GLN A 91 -8.95 -6.58 1.88
C GLN A 91 -8.63 -7.14 0.48
N ALA A 92 -7.56 -6.64 -0.17
CA ALA A 92 -7.21 -6.95 -1.55
C ALA A 92 -8.36 -6.71 -2.53
N TRP A 93 -9.18 -5.69 -2.32
CA TRP A 93 -10.25 -5.27 -3.23
C TRP A 93 -9.76 -4.24 -4.24
N VAL A 94 -8.79 -3.43 -3.86
CA VAL A 94 -8.24 -2.37 -4.69
C VAL A 94 -6.71 -2.40 -4.68
N THR A 95 -6.12 -2.12 -5.83
CA THR A 95 -4.67 -2.02 -5.98
C THR A 95 -4.29 -0.74 -6.68
N ILE A 96 -3.35 0.01 -6.08
CA ILE A 96 -2.60 1.04 -6.79
C ILE A 96 -1.43 0.36 -7.49
N PHE A 97 -1.36 0.56 -8.79
CA PHE A 97 -0.25 0.10 -9.60
C PHE A 97 0.28 1.23 -10.48
N ARG A 98 1.55 1.12 -10.85
CA ARG A 98 2.21 2.01 -11.78
C ARG A 98 2.23 1.37 -13.17
N SER A 99 1.98 2.16 -14.20
CA SER A 99 2.24 1.78 -15.59
C SER A 99 2.79 3.00 -16.32
N GLY A 100 3.96 2.85 -16.94
CA GLY A 100 4.75 3.98 -17.46
C GLY A 100 5.13 5.01 -16.38
N ASP A 101 4.73 6.26 -16.59
CA ASP A 101 4.99 7.41 -15.70
C ASP A 101 3.77 7.82 -14.84
N LYS A 102 2.72 7.00 -14.82
CA LYS A 102 1.47 7.29 -14.10
C LYS A 102 1.09 6.21 -13.09
N PHE A 103 0.17 6.57 -12.21
CA PHE A 103 -0.47 5.67 -11.26
C PHE A 103 -1.92 5.42 -11.63
N TYR A 104 -2.36 4.20 -11.35
CA TYR A 104 -3.70 3.73 -11.63
C TYR A 104 -4.23 2.98 -10.43
N LEU A 105 -5.55 2.97 -10.29
CA LEU A 105 -6.28 2.20 -9.31
C LEU A 105 -7.09 1.15 -10.06
N TRP A 106 -6.90 -0.12 -9.71
CA TRP A 106 -7.73 -1.22 -10.18
C TRP A 106 -8.69 -1.64 -9.06
N GLU A 107 -9.99 -1.58 -9.34
CA GLU A 107 -11.05 -2.14 -8.48
C GLU A 107 -11.36 -3.57 -8.97
N ARG A 108 -10.90 -4.57 -8.21
CA ARG A 108 -10.92 -5.99 -8.64
C ARG A 108 -12.32 -6.56 -8.81
N MET A 109 -13.29 -6.07 -8.03
CA MET A 109 -14.65 -6.60 -8.06
C MET A 109 -15.37 -6.33 -9.38
N ASP A 110 -15.04 -5.20 -10.02
CA ASP A 110 -15.73 -4.73 -11.23
C ASP A 110 -14.80 -4.71 -12.46
N ASP A 111 -13.52 -5.10 -12.30
CA ASP A 111 -12.46 -4.99 -13.31
C ASP A 111 -12.32 -3.57 -13.88
N GLU A 112 -12.61 -2.56 -13.06
CA GLU A 112 -12.54 -1.16 -13.44
C GLU A 112 -11.16 -0.59 -13.12
N VAL A 113 -10.58 0.15 -14.07
CA VAL A 113 -9.31 0.83 -13.91
C VAL A 113 -9.50 2.34 -14.03
N TYR A 114 -8.92 3.06 -13.08
CA TYR A 114 -8.95 4.50 -12.98
C TYR A 114 -7.54 5.06 -13.08
N GLU A 115 -7.33 6.08 -13.91
CA GLU A 115 -6.10 6.88 -13.90
C GLU A 115 -6.16 7.83 -12.70
N ILE A 116 -5.12 7.80 -11.85
CA ILE A 116 -4.98 8.74 -10.74
C ILE A 116 -4.35 10.03 -11.28
N VAL A 117 -4.93 11.17 -10.92
CA VAL A 117 -4.49 12.48 -11.43
C VAL A 117 -3.10 12.85 -10.92
N SER A 118 -2.77 12.51 -9.66
CA SER A 118 -1.44 12.74 -9.11
C SER A 118 -0.41 11.77 -9.71
N ARG A 119 0.80 12.29 -9.92
CA ARG A 119 1.98 11.51 -10.34
C ARG A 119 2.95 11.25 -9.20
N ASP A 120 2.59 11.60 -7.97
CA ASP A 120 3.42 11.41 -6.78
C ASP A 120 2.75 10.41 -5.84
N ILE A 121 3.40 9.27 -5.62
CA ILE A 121 2.87 8.23 -4.74
C ILE A 121 2.74 8.69 -3.28
N ALA A 122 3.57 9.64 -2.84
CA ALA A 122 3.48 10.19 -1.49
C ALA A 122 2.22 11.04 -1.33
N GLU A 123 1.84 11.83 -2.35
CA GLU A 123 0.58 12.58 -2.40
C GLU A 123 -0.63 11.63 -2.40
N ILE A 124 -0.59 10.60 -3.25
CA ILE A 124 -1.65 9.59 -3.35
C ILE A 124 -1.88 8.92 -1.98
N ALA A 125 -0.80 8.41 -1.37
CA ALA A 125 -0.87 7.78 -0.06
C ALA A 125 -1.37 8.74 1.04
N PHE A 126 -0.95 10.01 0.97
CA PHE A 126 -1.43 11.01 1.90
C PHE A 126 -2.94 11.22 1.79
N VAL A 127 -3.48 11.43 0.58
CA VAL A 127 -4.93 11.62 0.37
C VAL A 127 -5.72 10.40 0.88
N ILE A 128 -5.22 9.20 0.58
CA ILE A 128 -5.82 7.94 1.07
C ILE A 128 -5.82 7.89 2.59
N SER A 129 -4.74 8.31 3.26
CA SER A 129 -4.68 8.32 4.72
C SER A 129 -5.70 9.25 5.40
N GLN A 130 -6.15 10.29 4.70
CA GLN A 130 -7.06 11.31 5.24
C GLN A 130 -8.53 11.03 4.91
N SER A 131 -8.78 10.51 3.72
CA SER A 131 -10.12 10.47 3.13
C SER A 131 -10.45 9.14 2.45
N GLU A 132 -9.59 8.13 2.60
CA GLU A 132 -9.64 6.88 1.85
C GLU A 132 -9.65 7.19 0.34
N LEU A 133 -10.47 6.48 -0.44
CA LEU A 133 -10.61 6.72 -1.88
C LEU A 133 -11.58 7.86 -2.22
N ARG A 134 -12.25 8.48 -1.22
CA ARG A 134 -13.37 9.41 -1.46
C ARG A 134 -12.93 10.71 -2.13
N GLU A 135 -11.77 11.24 -1.75
CA GLU A 135 -11.22 12.48 -2.33
C GLU A 135 -10.04 12.22 -3.27
N LEU A 136 -9.72 10.95 -3.53
CA LEU A 136 -8.66 10.62 -4.48
C LEU A 136 -9.11 10.98 -5.91
N ALA A 137 -8.56 12.07 -6.44
CA ALA A 137 -8.84 12.53 -7.79
C ALA A 137 -8.40 11.48 -8.82
N ARG A 138 -9.39 10.91 -9.52
CA ARG A 138 -9.20 9.83 -10.48
C ARG A 138 -10.21 9.91 -11.63
N VAL A 139 -9.85 9.38 -12.79
CA VAL A 139 -10.68 9.38 -14.01
C VAL A 139 -10.83 7.95 -14.51
N PRO A 140 -12.06 7.45 -14.78
CA PRO A 140 -12.24 6.11 -15.33
C PRO A 140 -11.58 5.99 -16.70
N LEU A 141 -10.91 4.88 -16.96
CA LEU A 141 -10.38 4.56 -18.28
C LEU A 141 -11.40 3.78 -19.11
N ALA A 142 -11.33 3.97 -20.43
CA ALA A 142 -12.08 3.14 -21.35
C ALA A 142 -11.32 1.83 -21.59
N ARG A 143 -11.98 0.71 -21.31
CA ARG A 143 -11.49 -0.61 -21.68
C ARG A 143 -11.42 -0.70 -23.21
N ILE A 144 -10.29 -1.16 -23.75
CA ILE A 144 -10.04 -1.20 -25.19
C ILE A 144 -10.55 -2.53 -25.73
N GLU A 145 -9.82 -3.63 -25.50
CA GLU A 145 -10.25 -4.99 -25.83
C GLU A 145 -9.54 -6.01 -24.91
N CYS A 146 -10.33 -7.00 -24.46
CA CYS A 146 -9.91 -8.28 -23.88
C CYS A 146 -10.80 -9.35 -24.52
#